data_AF-A0A929FRH4-F1
#
_entry.id   AF-A0A929FRH4-F1
#
_cell.length_a   1.000
_cell.length_b   1.000
_cell.length_c   1.000
_cell.angle_alpha   90.00
_cell.angle_beta   90.00
_cell.angle_gamma   90.00
#
_symmetry.space_group_name_H-M   'P 1'
#
loop_
_entity.id
_entity.type
_entity.pdbx_description
1 polymer ?
#
loop_
_entity_poly.entity_id
_entity_poly.type
_entity_poly.pdbx_seq_one_letter_code
_entity_poly.pdbx_strand_id
1 'polypeptide(L)' 'MYVPVVDQNQVPLMPTTSARAKRWVKCGKATGFWKRGIFCVRLNQE' A
#
# COMPACT_ATOMS: atom_id res chain seq x y z
N MET A 1 4.00 -11.92 5.63
CA MET A 1 2.76 -11.13 5.83
C MET A 1 2.52 -10.29 4.58
N TYR A 2 1.30 -10.37 4.03
CA TYR A 2 0.90 -9.61 2.86
C TYR A 2 0.26 -8.28 3.29
N VAL A 3 0.48 -7.24 2.50
CA VAL A 3 -0.07 -5.90 2.68
C VAL A 3 -0.97 -5.60 1.48
N PRO A 4 -2.27 -5.34 1.69
CA PRO A 4 -3.16 -4.92 0.61
C PRO A 4 -2.67 -3.63 -0.02
N VAL A 5 -2.64 -3.62 -1.35
CA VAL A 5 -2.28 -2.46 -2.16
C VAL A 5 -3.55 -1.96 -2.82
N VAL A 6 -3.77 -0.65 -2.81
CA VAL A 6 -4.85 -0.01 -3.55
C VAL A 6 -4.32 1.13 -4.40
N ASP A 7 -5.05 1.50 -5.43
CA ASP A 7 -4.81 2.72 -6.19
C ASP A 7 -5.52 3.94 -5.55
N GLN A 8 -5.32 5.14 -6.11
CA GLN A 8 -5.96 6.40 -5.72
C GLN A 8 -7.49 6.27 -5.67
N ASN A 9 -8.07 5.51 -6.60
CA ASN A 9 -9.50 5.24 -6.67
C ASN A 9 -9.97 4.13 -5.70
N GLN A 10 -9.14 3.71 -4.73
CA GLN A 10 -9.41 2.60 -3.81
C GLN A 10 -9.63 1.23 -4.49
N VAL A 11 -9.23 1.11 -5.77
CA VAL A 11 -9.27 -0.16 -6.49
C VAL A 11 -8.18 -1.08 -5.94
N PRO A 12 -8.52 -2.30 -5.50
CA PRO A 12 -7.52 -3.27 -5.04
C PRO A 12 -6.57 -3.65 -6.17
N LEU A 13 -5.27 -3.60 -5.87
CA LEU A 13 -4.20 -4.07 -6.73
C LEU A 13 -3.58 -5.34 -6.16
N MET A 14 -2.61 -5.91 -6.89
CA MET A 14 -1.90 -7.09 -6.42
C MET A 14 -1.22 -6.80 -5.06
N PRO A 15 -1.55 -7.56 -4.00
CA PRO A 15 -0.97 -7.33 -2.68
C PRO A 15 0.53 -7.56 -2.71
N THR A 16 1.23 -6.86 -1.82
CA THR A 16 2.69 -6.90 -1.75
C THR A 16 3.20 -7.40 -0.41
N THR A 17 4.51 -7.61 -0.29
CA THR A 17 5.12 -7.99 0.99
C THR A 17 5.33 -6.76 1.87
N SER A 18 5.27 -6.94 3.19
CA SER A 18 5.52 -5.85 4.16
C SER A 18 6.86 -5.14 3.94
N ALA A 19 7.91 -5.87 3.57
CA ALA A 19 9.22 -5.30 3.23
C ALA A 19 9.20 -4.40 1.99
N ARG A 20 8.36 -4.70 1.00
CA ARG A 20 8.19 -3.87 -0.21
C ARG A 20 7.31 -2.66 0.07
N ALA A 21 6.20 -2.85 0.79
CA ALA A 21 5.33 -1.77 1.24
C ALA A 21 6.10 -0.70 2.04
N LYS A 22 6.94 -1.13 3.01
CA LYS A 22 7.79 -0.22 3.80
C LYS A 22 8.74 0.60 2.92
N ARG A 23 9.37 -0.03 1.92
CA ARG A 23 10.25 0.67 0.96
C ARG A 23 9.49 1.70 0.14
N TRP A 24 8.30 1.37 -0.35
CA TRP A 24 7.49 2.33 -1.11
C TRP A 24 7.08 3.54 -0.27
N VAL A 25 6.64 3.33 0.97
CA VAL A 25 6.28 4.41 1.89
C VAL A 25 7.51 5.27 2.20
N LYS A 26 8.67 4.65 2.47
CA LYS A 26 9.92 5.39 2.72
C LYS A 26 10.38 6.22 1.52
N CYS A 27 10.20 5.70 0.30
CA CYS A 27 10.57 6.39 -0.93
C CYS A 27 9.51 7.38 -1.45
N GLY A 28 8.38 7.56 -0.76
CA GLY A 28 7.29 8.44 -1.21
C GLY A 28 6.45 7.89 -2.37
N LYS A 29 6.69 6.64 -2.81
CA LYS A 29 5.93 5.99 -3.90
C LYS A 29 4.53 5.55 -3.48
N ALA A 30 4.31 5.34 -2.19
CA ALA A 30 3.02 4.93 -1.65
C ALA A 30 2.74 5.62 -0.32
N THR A 31 1.45 5.75 0.00
CA THR A 31 0.96 6.26 1.28
C THR A 31 0.39 5.10 2.10
N GLY A 32 0.93 4.87 3.29
CA GLY A 32 0.39 3.87 4.21
C GLY A 32 -0.87 4.37 4.91
N PHE A 33 -1.87 3.51 5.07
CA PHE A 33 -3.10 3.83 5.80
C PHE A 33 -3.68 2.57 6.47
N TRP A 34 -4.58 2.78 7.42
CA TRP A 34 -5.27 1.69 8.11
C TRP A 34 -6.73 1.61 7.66
N LYS A 35 -7.21 0.39 7.37
CA LYS A 35 -8.61 0.14 7.01
C LYS A 35 -9.10 -1.10 7.76
N ARG A 36 -10.13 -0.93 8.60
CA ARG A 36 -10.72 -2.01 9.42
C ARG A 36 -9.66 -2.80 10.23
N GLY A 37 -8.67 -2.09 10.80
CA GLY A 37 -7.59 -2.69 11.59
C GLY A 37 -6.48 -3.37 10.77
N ILE A 38 -6.52 -3.31 9.44
CA ILE A 38 -5.47 -3.84 8.56
C ILE A 38 -4.66 -2.68 7.99
N PHE A 39 -3.33 -2.81 8.02
CA PHE A 39 -2.43 -1.87 7.36
C PHE A 39 -2.41 -2.13 5.85
N CYS A 40 -2.72 -1.09 5.08
CA CYS A 40 -2.76 -1.09 3.63
C CYS A 40 -1.83 0.00 3.08
N VAL A 41 -1.47 -0.11 1.81
CA VAL A 41 -0.73 0.96 1.11
C VAL A 41 -1.50 1.40 -0.13
N ARG A 42 -1.54 2.71 -0.36
CA ARG A 42 -2.07 3.34 -1.56
C ARG A 42 -0.93 3.78 -2.45
N LEU A 43 -0.88 3.36 -3.71
CA LEU A 43 0.13 3.87 -4.65
C LEU A 43 -0.14 5.33 -5.00
N ASN A 44 0.91 6.14 -5.07
CA ASN A 44 0.81 7.56 -5.39
C ASN A 44 0.99 7.83 -6.90
N GLN A 45 1.56 6.89 -7.65
CA GLN A 45 1.82 6.99 -9.09
C GLN A 45 0.94 5.97 -9.85
N GLU A 46 0.47 6.33 -11.04
CA GLU A 46 0.26 5.37 -12.14
C GLU A 46 1.60 4.77 -12.58
#